data_AF-A0A101W2U3-F1
#
_entry.id   AF-A0A101W2U3-F1
#
_cell.length_a   1.000
_cell.length_b   1.000
_cell.length_c   1.000
_cell.angle_alpha   90.00
_cell.angle_beta   90.00
_cell.angle_gamma   90.00
#
_symmetry.space_group_name_H-M   'P 1'
#
loop_
_entity.id
_entity.type
_entity.pdbx_description
1 polymer ?
#
loop_
_entity_poly.entity_id
_entity_poly.type
_entity_poly.pdbx_seq_one_letter_code
_entity_poly.pdbx_strand_id
1 'polypeptide(L)'
;MKMKISNFQNKQFNRTLRGYDVQEVDIFVNDLLNYCQSLNSEIKNLEKRLFSFEKQEQILKTTLVTAEQTAASIKQNAHTKAKNIQTLAEQKAIELIKNTESETKVYRNNINKCFFNYERELRLVIDRFYSLARKHMETLENELAEEIRTTVSNLDVEFNMIPKLKLVANNSSNSEAKANPVANKFKERETATLLGRVLKQDVVNSEGYLIARKDTVITPDLINSFIGKGLYGELIVAAEI
;
A
#
# COMPACT_ATOMS: atom_id res chain seq x y z
N MET A 1 -2.01 -14.10 -101.10
CA MET A 1 -3.32 -14.62 -101.56
C MET A 1 -3.47 -16.05 -101.04
N LYS A 2 -4.24 -16.28 -99.96
CA LYS A 2 -4.47 -17.64 -99.45
C LYS A 2 -5.48 -18.34 -100.37
N MET A 3 -5.02 -19.31 -101.17
CA MET A 3 -5.92 -20.15 -101.94
C MET A 3 -6.82 -20.95 -100.97
N LYS A 4 -8.14 -20.81 -101.11
CA LYS A 4 -9.11 -21.61 -100.37
C LYS A 4 -9.24 -22.98 -101.03
N ILE A 5 -9.41 -24.01 -100.22
CA ILE A 5 -9.67 -25.41 -100.63
C ILE A 5 -10.81 -25.51 -101.67
N SER A 6 -11.84 -24.65 -101.55
CA SER A 6 -12.95 -24.53 -102.51
C SER A 6 -12.52 -24.15 -103.93
N ASN A 7 -11.40 -23.47 -104.10
CA ASN A 7 -10.89 -23.05 -105.41
C ASN A 7 -10.11 -24.17 -106.10
N PHE A 8 -9.77 -25.25 -105.39
CA PHE A 8 -9.05 -26.40 -105.93
C PHE A 8 -10.01 -27.43 -106.54
N GLN A 9 -11.21 -27.60 -105.97
CA GLN A 9 -12.25 -28.49 -106.50
C GLN A 9 -12.76 -28.10 -107.89
N ASN A 10 -12.75 -26.81 -108.24
CA ASN A 10 -13.27 -26.31 -109.51
C ASN A 10 -12.17 -25.99 -110.53
N LYS A 11 -10.94 -26.45 -110.31
CA LYS A 11 -9.81 -26.10 -111.18
C LYS A 11 -9.86 -26.97 -112.44
N GLN A 12 -9.88 -26.33 -113.61
CA GLN A 12 -9.86 -27.01 -114.90
C GLN A 12 -8.48 -26.86 -115.56
N PHE A 13 -8.00 -27.92 -116.19
CA PHE A 13 -6.71 -27.97 -116.87
C PHE A 13 -6.91 -28.06 -118.39
N ASN A 14 -6.10 -27.32 -119.16
CA ASN A 14 -6.13 -27.39 -120.63
C ASN A 14 -5.53 -28.71 -121.13
N ARG A 15 -6.16 -29.34 -122.14
CA ARG A 15 -5.68 -30.58 -122.75
C ARG A 15 -4.66 -30.29 -123.85
N THR A 16 -3.51 -30.97 -123.81
CA THR A 16 -2.43 -30.91 -124.82
C THR A 16 -2.16 -32.30 -125.41
N LEU A 17 -1.62 -32.35 -126.64
CA LEU A 17 -1.42 -33.59 -127.41
C LEU A 17 -0.51 -34.63 -126.72
N ARG A 18 0.31 -34.18 -125.75
CA ARG A 18 1.04 -34.98 -124.77
C ARG A 18 0.78 -34.33 -123.40
N GLY A 19 0.27 -35.08 -122.43
CA GLY A 19 -0.12 -34.57 -121.12
C GLY A 19 -0.24 -35.70 -120.10
N TYR A 20 -0.43 -35.34 -118.84
CA TYR A 20 -0.68 -36.30 -117.76
C TYR A 20 -2.04 -36.97 -117.92
N ASP A 21 -2.16 -38.20 -117.41
CA ASP A 21 -3.45 -38.90 -117.38
C ASP A 21 -4.42 -38.16 -116.45
N VAL A 22 -5.62 -37.91 -116.96
CA VAL A 22 -6.66 -37.14 -116.25
C VAL A 22 -7.09 -37.89 -114.99
N GLN A 23 -7.19 -39.23 -115.05
CA GLN A 23 -7.63 -40.03 -113.90
C GLN A 23 -6.60 -40.01 -112.76
N GLU A 24 -5.32 -40.15 -113.08
CA GLU A 24 -4.24 -40.11 -112.09
C GLU A 24 -4.12 -38.73 -111.43
N VAL A 25 -4.25 -37.66 -112.22
CA VAL A 25 -4.25 -36.27 -111.70
C VAL A 25 -5.45 -36.02 -110.80
N ASP A 26 -6.65 -36.46 -111.18
CA ASP A 26 -7.86 -36.29 -110.36
C ASP A 26 -7.76 -37.05 -109.02
N ILE A 27 -7.21 -38.27 -109.02
CA ILE A 27 -6.96 -39.03 -107.79
C ILE A 27 -5.97 -38.28 -106.89
N PHE A 28 -4.83 -37.84 -107.45
CA PHE A 28 -3.83 -37.10 -106.69
C PHE A 28 -4.37 -35.78 -106.13
N VAL A 29 -5.16 -35.03 -106.92
CA VAL A 29 -5.81 -33.78 -106.50
C VAL A 29 -6.78 -34.03 -105.35
N ASN A 30 -7.57 -35.11 -105.40
CA ASN A 30 -8.48 -35.48 -104.32
C ASN A 30 -7.73 -35.88 -103.04
N ASP A 31 -6.64 -36.64 -103.16
CA ASP A 31 -5.80 -37.01 -102.01
C ASP A 31 -5.15 -35.78 -101.36
N LEU A 32 -4.66 -34.84 -102.18
CA LEU A 32 -4.08 -33.59 -101.72
C LEU A 32 -5.14 -32.69 -101.06
N LEU A 33 -6.36 -32.68 -101.59
CA LEU A 33 -7.52 -32.02 -100.98
C LEU A 33 -7.85 -32.60 -99.61
N ASN A 34 -7.93 -33.93 -99.49
CA ASN A 34 -8.20 -34.64 -98.24
C ASN A 34 -7.11 -34.36 -97.20
N TYR A 35 -5.85 -34.40 -97.60
CA TYR A 35 -4.71 -34.07 -96.73
C TYR A 35 -4.73 -32.60 -96.28
N CYS A 36 -5.05 -31.66 -97.17
CA CYS A 36 -5.21 -30.26 -96.79
C CYS A 36 -6.39 -30.05 -95.82
N GLN A 37 -7.48 -30.79 -95.98
CA GLN A 37 -8.63 -30.72 -95.06
C GLN A 37 -8.27 -31.28 -93.68
N SER A 38 -7.56 -32.41 -93.60
CA SER A 38 -7.11 -32.97 -92.32
C SER A 38 -6.18 -32.00 -91.59
N LEU A 39 -5.18 -31.45 -92.27
CA LEU A 39 -4.27 -30.44 -91.70
C LEU A 39 -5.03 -29.22 -91.19
N ASN A 40 -5.99 -28.71 -91.96
CA ASN A 40 -6.75 -27.53 -91.56
C ASN A 40 -7.68 -27.83 -90.36
N SER A 41 -8.19 -29.06 -90.25
CA SER A 41 -8.94 -29.50 -89.07
C SER A 41 -8.05 -29.59 -87.82
N GLU A 42 -6.81 -30.07 -87.99
CA GLU A 42 -5.83 -30.20 -86.92
C GLU A 42 -5.36 -28.84 -86.44
N ILE A 43 -5.06 -27.91 -87.35
CA ILE A 43 -4.73 -26.52 -87.04
C ILE A 43 -5.85 -25.87 -86.22
N LYS A 44 -7.12 -26.01 -86.64
CA LYS A 44 -8.26 -25.46 -85.87
C LYS A 44 -8.37 -26.08 -84.48
N ASN A 45 -8.08 -27.37 -84.33
CA ASN A 45 -8.09 -28.03 -83.02
C ASN A 45 -6.93 -27.53 -82.13
N LEU A 46 -5.75 -27.33 -82.72
CA LEU A 46 -4.59 -26.76 -82.03
C LEU A 46 -4.85 -25.31 -81.61
N GLU A 47 -5.41 -24.48 -82.47
CA GLU A 47 -5.81 -23.09 -82.17
C GLU A 47 -6.82 -23.05 -81.01
N LYS A 48 -7.83 -23.93 -81.01
CA LYS A 48 -8.80 -24.03 -79.90
C LYS A 48 -8.13 -24.42 -78.59
N ARG A 49 -7.20 -25.37 -78.61
CA ARG A 49 -6.44 -25.77 -77.42
C ARG A 49 -5.56 -24.64 -76.91
N LEU A 50 -4.86 -23.95 -77.80
CA LEU A 50 -4.01 -22.81 -77.48
C LEU A 50 -4.82 -21.70 -76.80
N PHE A 51 -5.96 -21.33 -77.39
CA PHE A 51 -6.87 -20.36 -76.79
C PHE A 51 -7.39 -20.80 -75.40
N SER A 52 -7.69 -22.08 -75.22
CA SER A 52 -8.06 -22.61 -73.90
C SER A 52 -6.93 -22.47 -72.88
N PHE A 53 -5.69 -22.74 -73.27
CA PHE A 53 -4.53 -22.59 -72.41
C PHE A 53 -4.26 -21.13 -72.05
N GLU A 54 -4.32 -20.21 -73.02
CA GLU A 54 -4.18 -18.77 -72.76
C GLU A 54 -5.24 -18.28 -71.77
N LYS A 55 -6.49 -18.71 -71.93
CA LYS A 55 -7.58 -18.37 -71.00
C LYS A 55 -7.32 -18.94 -69.60
N GLN A 56 -6.87 -20.19 -69.50
CA GLN A 56 -6.51 -20.80 -68.23
C GLN A 56 -5.34 -20.08 -67.55
N GLU A 57 -4.31 -19.72 -68.31
CA GLU A 57 -3.16 -18.97 -67.81
C GLU A 57 -3.60 -17.60 -67.26
N GLN A 58 -4.49 -16.90 -67.96
CA GLN A 58 -5.00 -15.62 -67.51
C GLN A 58 -5.82 -15.75 -66.22
N ILE A 59 -6.66 -16.78 -66.09
CA ILE A 59 -7.41 -17.07 -64.86
C ILE A 59 -6.45 -17.42 -63.72
N LEU A 60 -5.41 -18.22 -63.99
CA LEU A 60 -4.40 -18.57 -62.98
C LEU A 60 -3.67 -17.32 -62.48
N LYS A 61 -3.26 -16.42 -63.39
CA LYS A 61 -2.60 -15.15 -63.03
C LYS A 61 -3.50 -14.28 -62.17
N THR A 62 -4.76 -14.09 -62.54
CA THR A 62 -5.70 -13.28 -61.74
C THR A 62 -6.01 -13.93 -60.41
N THR A 63 -6.16 -15.26 -60.37
CA THR A 63 -6.39 -16.01 -59.14
C THR A 63 -5.18 -15.91 -58.21
N LEU A 64 -3.95 -15.95 -58.73
CA LEU A 64 -2.74 -15.84 -57.91
C LEU A 64 -2.60 -14.43 -57.30
N VAL A 65 -2.83 -13.39 -58.09
CA VAL A 65 -2.81 -12.00 -57.59
C VAL A 65 -3.90 -11.77 -56.54
N THR A 66 -5.11 -12.26 -56.77
CA THR A 66 -6.22 -12.13 -55.81
C THR A 66 -5.97 -12.96 -54.54
N ALA A 67 -5.39 -14.15 -54.65
CA ALA A 67 -4.99 -14.96 -53.52
C ALA A 67 -3.90 -14.25 -52.68
N GLU A 68 -2.90 -13.65 -53.33
CA GLU A 68 -1.86 -12.87 -52.65
C GLU A 68 -2.43 -11.65 -51.93
N GLN A 69 -3.29 -10.87 -52.60
CA GLN A 69 -3.98 -9.73 -52.00
C GLN A 69 -4.86 -10.16 -50.82
N THR A 70 -5.56 -11.27 -50.94
CA THR A 70 -6.39 -11.83 -49.87
C THR A 70 -5.53 -12.27 -48.69
N ALA A 71 -4.42 -12.96 -48.93
CA ALA A 71 -3.48 -13.37 -47.89
C ALA A 71 -2.87 -12.15 -47.16
N ALA A 72 -2.49 -11.11 -47.91
CA ALA A 72 -2.00 -9.86 -47.33
C ALA A 72 -3.07 -9.17 -46.46
N SER A 73 -4.31 -9.09 -46.94
CA SER A 73 -5.44 -8.53 -46.20
C SER A 73 -5.73 -9.32 -44.93
N ILE A 74 -5.73 -10.65 -44.99
CA ILE A 74 -5.91 -11.53 -43.82
C ILE A 74 -4.80 -11.27 -42.80
N LYS A 75 -3.53 -11.20 -43.24
CA LYS A 75 -2.39 -10.92 -42.36
C LYS A 75 -2.51 -9.56 -41.67
N GLN A 76 -2.87 -8.52 -42.43
CA GLN A 76 -3.06 -7.18 -41.87
C GLN A 76 -4.22 -7.15 -40.87
N ASN A 77 -5.35 -7.76 -41.21
CA ASN A 77 -6.52 -7.84 -40.32
C ASN A 77 -6.25 -8.65 -39.06
N ALA A 78 -5.48 -9.74 -39.16
CA ALA A 78 -5.06 -10.52 -38.00
C ALA A 78 -4.15 -9.68 -37.08
N HIS A 79 -3.23 -8.91 -37.66
CA HIS A 79 -2.33 -8.05 -36.90
C HIS A 79 -3.07 -6.91 -36.18
N THR A 80 -4.01 -6.24 -36.86
CA THR A 80 -4.83 -5.17 -36.25
C THR A 80 -5.72 -5.74 -35.15
N LYS A 81 -6.36 -6.90 -35.37
CA LYS A 81 -7.16 -7.58 -34.34
C LYS A 81 -6.31 -7.99 -33.14
N ALA A 82 -5.12 -8.54 -33.36
CA ALA A 82 -4.21 -8.91 -32.28
C ALA A 82 -3.82 -7.68 -31.43
N LYS A 83 -3.46 -6.57 -32.09
CA LYS A 83 -3.15 -5.30 -31.41
C LYS A 83 -4.35 -4.79 -30.61
N ASN A 84 -5.55 -4.80 -31.19
CA ASN A 84 -6.76 -4.37 -30.50
C ASN A 84 -7.08 -5.25 -29.29
N ILE A 85 -6.90 -6.57 -29.41
CA ILE A 85 -7.09 -7.50 -28.28
C ILE A 85 -6.10 -7.18 -27.17
N GLN A 86 -4.83 -6.93 -27.51
CA GLN A 86 -3.81 -6.55 -26.54
C GLN A 86 -4.18 -5.25 -25.82
N THR A 87 -4.53 -4.20 -26.57
CA THR A 87 -4.89 -2.90 -25.96
C THR A 87 -6.15 -3.01 -25.09
N LEU A 88 -7.14 -3.80 -25.50
CA LEU A 88 -8.34 -4.04 -24.69
C LEU A 88 -8.02 -4.83 -23.41
N ALA A 89 -7.12 -5.81 -23.49
CA ALA A 89 -6.67 -6.57 -22.33
C ALA A 89 -5.93 -5.66 -21.33
N GLU A 90 -5.04 -4.79 -21.83
CA GLU A 90 -4.32 -3.81 -21.01
C GLU A 90 -5.30 -2.83 -20.34
N GLN A 91 -6.28 -2.30 -21.07
CA GLN A 91 -7.30 -1.41 -20.51
C GLN A 91 -8.12 -2.09 -19.41
N LYS A 92 -8.58 -3.34 -19.64
CA LYS A 92 -9.31 -4.12 -18.64
C LYS A 92 -8.46 -4.42 -17.41
N ALA A 93 -7.17 -4.70 -17.58
CA ALA A 93 -6.26 -4.93 -16.47
C ALA A 93 -6.12 -3.67 -15.60
N ILE A 94 -5.95 -2.49 -16.23
CA ILE A 94 -5.87 -1.21 -15.53
C ILE A 94 -7.18 -0.91 -14.78
N GLU A 95 -8.33 -1.14 -15.42
CA GLU A 95 -9.64 -0.95 -14.80
C GLU A 95 -9.83 -1.86 -13.58
N LEU A 96 -9.46 -3.14 -13.70
CA LEU A 96 -9.53 -4.10 -12.60
C LEU A 96 -8.65 -3.67 -11.43
N ILE A 97 -7.40 -3.27 -11.70
CA ILE A 97 -6.49 -2.78 -10.66
C ILE A 97 -7.11 -1.57 -9.96
N LYS A 98 -7.58 -0.58 -10.72
CA LYS A 98 -8.21 0.63 -10.15
C LYS A 98 -9.44 0.30 -9.30
N ASN A 99 -10.27 -0.63 -9.74
CA ASN A 99 -11.43 -1.06 -8.96
C ASN A 99 -11.00 -1.73 -7.66
N THR A 100 -10.05 -2.68 -7.71
CA THR A 100 -9.51 -3.34 -6.51
C THR A 100 -8.82 -2.36 -5.55
N GLU A 101 -8.10 -1.35 -6.05
CA GLU A 101 -7.52 -0.29 -5.24
C GLU A 101 -8.60 0.56 -4.55
N SER A 102 -9.69 0.87 -5.26
CA SER A 102 -10.80 1.62 -4.68
C SER A 102 -11.51 0.81 -3.57
N GLU A 103 -11.76 -0.47 -3.80
CA GLU A 103 -12.40 -1.38 -2.83
C GLU A 103 -11.51 -1.59 -1.61
N THR A 104 -10.22 -1.87 -1.80
CA THR A 104 -9.26 -2.03 -0.69
C THR A 104 -9.12 -0.76 0.12
N LYS A 105 -9.16 0.43 -0.52
CA LYS A 105 -9.17 1.71 0.19
C LYS A 105 -10.42 1.88 1.05
N VAL A 106 -11.61 1.56 0.52
CA VAL A 106 -12.86 1.60 1.28
C VAL A 106 -12.80 0.62 2.46
N TYR A 107 -12.37 -0.61 2.21
CA TYR A 107 -12.26 -1.65 3.23
C TYR A 107 -11.29 -1.26 4.35
N ARG A 108 -10.09 -0.76 4.00
CA ARG A 108 -9.12 -0.23 4.96
C ARG A 108 -9.72 0.90 5.80
N ASN A 109 -10.45 1.81 5.17
CA ASN A 109 -11.06 2.93 5.88
C ASN A 109 -12.16 2.47 6.86
N ASN A 110 -12.94 1.45 6.48
CA ASN A 110 -13.94 0.84 7.36
C ASN A 110 -13.29 0.12 8.55
N ILE A 111 -12.22 -0.64 8.30
CA ILE A 111 -11.43 -1.27 9.37
C ILE A 111 -10.94 -0.20 10.37
N ASN A 112 -10.33 0.88 9.88
CA ASN A 112 -9.82 1.95 10.73
C ASN A 112 -10.93 2.59 11.58
N LYS A 113 -12.12 2.80 11.02
CA LYS A 113 -13.28 3.30 11.77
C LYS A 113 -13.70 2.32 12.88
N CYS A 114 -13.75 1.02 12.59
CA CYS A 114 -14.07 0.00 13.59
C CYS A 114 -13.03 -0.02 14.71
N PHE A 115 -11.74 0.00 14.38
CA PHE A 115 -10.67 0.07 15.37
C PHE A 115 -10.80 1.29 16.29
N PHE A 116 -11.04 2.48 15.72
CA PHE A 116 -11.23 3.70 16.50
C PHE A 116 -12.45 3.61 17.44
N ASN A 117 -13.54 3.00 16.96
CA ASN A 117 -14.73 2.78 17.79
C ASN A 117 -14.44 1.81 18.94
N TYR A 118 -13.75 0.71 18.69
CA TYR A 118 -13.35 -0.24 19.73
C TYR A 118 -12.41 0.39 20.76
N GLU A 119 -11.42 1.16 20.33
CA GLU A 119 -10.51 1.85 21.24
C GLU A 119 -11.27 2.82 22.15
N ARG A 120 -12.22 3.57 21.58
CA ARG A 120 -13.10 4.46 22.34
C ARG A 120 -13.96 3.68 23.35
N GLU A 121 -14.57 2.58 22.93
CA GLU A 121 -15.39 1.74 23.82
C GLU A 121 -14.56 1.16 24.97
N LEU A 122 -13.37 0.65 24.68
CA LEU A 122 -12.45 0.14 25.69
C LEU A 122 -12.04 1.23 26.69
N ARG A 123 -11.77 2.45 26.21
CA ARG A 123 -11.46 3.58 27.08
C ARG A 123 -12.61 3.89 28.04
N LEU A 124 -13.86 3.91 27.54
CA LEU A 124 -15.04 4.12 28.39
C LEU A 124 -15.21 3.01 29.44
N VAL A 125 -14.93 1.75 29.10
CA VAL A 125 -14.97 0.63 30.05
C VAL A 125 -13.91 0.81 31.14
N ILE A 126 -12.70 1.21 30.78
CA ILE A 126 -11.60 1.47 31.72
C ILE A 126 -11.97 2.64 32.66
N ASP A 127 -12.46 3.75 32.12
CA ASP A 127 -12.89 4.91 32.91
C ASP A 127 -14.01 4.54 33.89
N ARG A 128 -14.98 3.72 33.43
CA ARG A 128 -16.06 3.20 34.28
C ARG A 128 -15.52 2.30 35.39
N PHE A 129 -14.55 1.43 35.10
CA PHE A 129 -13.92 0.57 36.11
C PHE A 129 -13.23 1.41 37.20
N TYR A 130 -12.40 2.38 36.83
CA TYR A 130 -11.73 3.23 37.81
C TYR A 130 -12.69 4.10 38.62
N SER A 131 -13.74 4.63 37.99
CA SER A 131 -14.78 5.38 38.70
C SER A 131 -15.50 4.50 39.73
N LEU A 132 -15.84 3.26 39.37
CA LEU A 132 -16.48 2.31 40.27
C LEU A 132 -15.56 1.91 41.42
N ALA A 133 -14.29 1.61 41.14
CA ALA A 133 -13.29 1.27 42.15
C ALA A 133 -13.10 2.42 43.15
N ARG A 134 -12.98 3.67 42.66
CA ARG A 134 -12.88 4.85 43.52
C ARG A 134 -14.10 5.00 44.42
N LYS A 135 -15.31 4.86 43.88
CA LYS A 135 -16.55 4.92 44.66
C LYS A 135 -16.59 3.86 45.78
N HIS A 136 -16.17 2.63 45.48
CA HIS A 136 -16.11 1.57 46.49
C HIS A 136 -15.06 1.84 47.57
N MET A 137 -13.89 2.34 47.19
CA MET A 137 -12.85 2.76 48.16
C MET A 137 -13.35 3.86 49.07
N GLU A 138 -13.96 4.93 48.52
CA GLU A 138 -14.58 6.00 49.32
C GLU A 138 -15.66 5.47 50.27
N THR A 139 -16.45 4.48 49.83
CA THR A 139 -17.48 3.86 50.69
C THR A 139 -16.85 3.11 51.87
N LEU A 140 -15.82 2.30 51.60
CA LEU A 140 -15.10 1.56 52.64
C LEU A 140 -14.35 2.48 53.61
N GLU A 141 -13.73 3.55 53.11
CA GLU A 141 -13.08 4.56 53.94
C GLU A 141 -14.07 5.22 54.90
N ASN A 142 -15.28 5.53 54.43
CA ASN A 142 -16.34 6.09 55.27
C ASN A 142 -16.83 5.09 56.32
N GLU A 143 -17.05 3.83 55.95
CA GLU A 143 -17.47 2.76 56.88
C GLU A 143 -16.43 2.54 57.98
N LEU A 144 -15.15 2.44 57.61
CA LEU A 144 -14.04 2.32 58.55
C LEU A 144 -13.92 3.55 59.46
N ALA A 145 -14.13 4.76 58.94
CA ALA A 145 -14.12 5.97 59.75
C ALA A 145 -15.24 5.98 60.80
N GLU A 146 -16.44 5.49 60.46
CA GLU A 146 -17.52 5.33 61.44
C GLU A 146 -17.19 4.27 62.48
N GLU A 147 -16.65 3.11 62.08
CA GLU A 147 -16.18 2.09 63.03
C GLU A 147 -15.14 2.65 63.99
N ILE A 148 -14.11 3.34 63.49
CA ILE A 148 -13.11 4.00 64.35
C ILE A 148 -13.79 4.96 65.32
N ARG A 149 -14.72 5.82 64.87
CA ARG A 149 -15.44 6.73 65.77
C ARG A 149 -16.21 5.99 66.86
N THR A 150 -16.87 4.88 66.53
CA THR A 150 -17.56 4.06 67.55
C THR A 150 -16.58 3.45 68.55
N THR A 151 -15.45 2.91 68.09
CA THR A 151 -14.43 2.34 68.98
C THR A 151 -13.78 3.39 69.87
N VAL A 152 -13.45 4.57 69.33
CA VAL A 152 -12.93 5.69 70.12
C VAL A 152 -13.95 6.15 71.15
N SER A 153 -15.23 6.28 70.77
CA SER A 153 -16.28 6.64 71.73
C SER A 153 -16.42 5.60 72.83
N ASN A 154 -16.28 4.31 72.53
CA ASN A 154 -16.31 3.25 73.53
C ASN A 154 -15.08 3.30 74.45
N LEU A 155 -13.89 3.51 73.90
CA LEU A 155 -12.66 3.69 74.67
C LEU A 155 -12.70 4.93 75.56
N ASP A 156 -13.31 6.02 75.11
CA ASP A 156 -13.51 7.23 75.91
C ASP A 156 -14.45 6.95 77.10
N VAL A 157 -15.49 6.12 76.91
CA VAL A 157 -16.35 5.67 78.01
C VAL A 157 -15.57 4.80 79.00
N GLU A 158 -14.77 3.85 78.51
CA GLU A 158 -13.90 3.02 79.35
C GLU A 158 -12.85 3.85 80.10
N PHE A 159 -12.22 4.82 79.45
CA PHE A 159 -11.23 5.71 80.06
C PHE A 159 -11.86 6.59 81.16
N ASN A 160 -13.09 7.05 80.97
CA ASN A 160 -13.82 7.82 81.97
C ASN A 160 -14.27 6.98 83.18
N MET A 161 -14.33 5.64 83.05
CA MET A 161 -14.56 4.72 84.18
C MET A 161 -13.30 4.48 85.03
N ILE A 162 -12.11 4.84 84.54
CA ILE A 162 -10.86 4.74 85.30
C ILE A 162 -10.85 5.87 86.36
N PRO A 163 -10.76 5.56 87.66
CA PRO A 163 -10.77 6.58 88.70
C PRO A 163 -9.56 7.51 88.58
N LYS A 164 -9.80 8.81 88.41
CA LYS A 164 -8.74 9.83 88.33
C LYS A 164 -8.01 9.94 89.67
N LEU A 165 -6.68 9.72 89.68
CA LEU A 165 -5.84 10.01 90.85
C LEU A 165 -5.87 11.52 91.17
N LYS A 166 -6.22 11.88 92.41
CA LYS A 166 -6.10 13.24 92.93
C LYS A 166 -4.62 13.59 93.12
N LEU A 167 -4.06 14.43 92.25
CA LEU A 167 -2.77 15.09 92.49
C LEU A 167 -3.02 16.50 93.03
N VAL A 168 -2.45 16.78 94.20
CA VAL A 168 -2.47 18.08 94.89
C VAL A 168 -1.49 19.02 94.19
N ALA A 169 -1.98 20.17 93.71
CA ALA A 169 -1.16 21.20 93.08
C ALA A 169 -0.71 22.24 94.11
N ASN A 170 0.61 22.43 94.24
CA ASN A 170 1.19 23.62 94.87
C ASN A 170 1.89 24.47 93.82
N ASN A 171 1.50 25.73 93.78
CA ASN A 171 2.01 26.80 92.93
C ASN A 171 3.41 27.25 93.38
N SER A 172 4.29 27.52 92.41
CA SER A 172 5.27 28.60 92.52
C SER A 172 5.74 29.02 91.13
N SER A 173 5.42 30.27 90.79
CA SER A 173 5.89 31.02 89.62
C SER A 173 7.32 31.56 89.81
N ASN A 174 7.98 31.77 88.66
CA ASN A 174 9.23 32.51 88.36
C ASN A 174 10.58 31.77 88.50
N SER A 175 11.20 31.43 87.36
CA SER A 175 12.20 32.31 86.70
C SER A 175 12.74 31.66 85.40
N GLU A 176 12.80 32.46 84.33
CA GLU A 176 13.73 32.34 83.19
C GLU A 176 13.69 31.07 82.33
N ALA A 177 13.18 31.28 81.12
CA ALA A 177 13.23 30.37 79.98
C ALA A 177 14.67 29.94 79.66
N LYS A 178 15.07 28.76 80.15
CA LYS A 178 16.22 28.04 79.62
C LYS A 178 15.78 27.24 78.41
N ALA A 179 16.40 27.57 77.27
CA ALA A 179 16.30 26.83 76.02
C ALA A 179 16.48 25.32 76.27
N ASN A 180 15.50 24.54 75.83
CA ASN A 180 15.46 23.09 76.00
C ASN A 180 16.72 22.43 75.39
N PRO A 181 17.46 21.59 76.15
CA PRO A 181 18.64 20.86 75.66
C PRO A 181 18.32 19.82 74.57
N VAL A 182 17.03 19.56 74.33
CA VAL A 182 16.53 18.67 73.29
C VAL A 182 16.58 19.33 71.90
N ALA A 183 16.33 20.64 71.80
CA ALA A 183 16.29 21.34 70.52
C ALA A 183 17.67 21.44 69.84
N ASN A 184 18.75 21.59 70.63
CA ASN A 184 20.12 21.58 70.08
C ASN A 184 20.53 20.19 69.58
N LYS A 185 20.04 19.12 70.21
CA LYS A 185 20.35 17.73 69.81
C LYS A 185 19.77 17.35 68.45
N PHE A 186 18.65 17.96 68.05
CA PHE A 186 18.05 17.74 66.73
C PHE A 186 18.73 18.58 65.63
N LYS A 187 19.08 19.85 65.93
CA LYS A 187 19.82 20.70 64.99
C LYS A 187 21.20 20.16 64.61
N GLU A 188 21.91 19.56 65.56
CA GLU A 188 23.22 18.93 65.32
C GLU A 188 23.12 17.64 64.49
N ARG A 189 22.00 16.90 64.58
CA ARG A 189 21.77 15.69 63.78
C ARG A 189 21.43 16.01 62.32
N GLU A 190 20.64 17.06 62.08
CA GLU A 190 20.26 17.49 60.74
C GLU A 190 21.47 18.00 59.94
N THR A 191 22.33 18.82 60.56
CA THR A 191 23.54 19.32 59.91
C THR A 191 24.57 18.21 59.64
N ALA A 192 24.70 17.21 60.54
CA ALA A 192 25.56 16.05 60.33
C ALA A 192 25.14 15.14 59.17
N THR A 193 23.86 15.13 58.80
CA THR A 193 23.34 14.28 57.71
C THR A 193 23.65 14.87 56.32
N LEU A 194 23.80 16.19 56.24
CA LEU A 194 24.09 16.93 55.01
C LEU A 194 25.59 17.03 54.72
N LEU A 195 26.44 17.02 55.76
CA LEU A 195 27.89 17.23 55.63
C LEU A 195 28.57 16.11 54.82
N GLY A 196 29.36 16.50 53.83
CA GLY A 196 30.13 15.58 52.99
C GLY A 196 29.35 14.97 51.81
N ARG A 197 28.06 15.28 51.64
CA ARG A 197 27.31 14.96 50.42
C ARG A 197 27.61 15.95 49.30
N VAL A 198 27.35 15.51 48.08
CA VAL A 198 27.56 16.26 46.85
C VAL A 198 26.21 16.71 46.31
N LEU A 199 26.09 17.99 45.94
CA LEU A 199 24.86 18.52 45.36
C LEU A 199 24.60 17.91 43.98
N LYS A 200 23.40 17.34 43.79
CA LYS A 200 23.00 16.71 42.52
C LYS A 200 22.37 17.69 41.53
N GLN A 201 21.96 18.85 42.00
CA GLN A 201 21.33 19.92 41.22
C GLN A 201 21.95 21.27 41.54
N ASP A 202 21.91 22.19 40.57
CA ASP A 202 22.34 23.57 40.76
C ASP A 202 21.36 24.28 41.70
N VAL A 203 21.88 24.98 42.71
CA VAL A 203 21.05 25.77 43.64
C VAL A 203 21.06 27.22 43.19
N VAL A 204 19.87 27.72 42.84
CA VAL A 204 19.64 29.05 42.29
C VAL A 204 18.73 29.81 43.24
N ASN A 205 19.06 31.06 43.54
CA ASN A 205 18.21 31.90 44.37
C ASN A 205 16.87 32.24 43.67
N SER A 206 15.91 32.74 44.43
CA SER A 206 14.63 33.25 43.93
C SER A 206 14.73 34.42 42.92
N GLU A 207 15.93 34.99 42.73
CA GLU A 207 16.27 36.00 41.71
C GLU A 207 17.04 35.44 40.50
N GLY A 208 17.27 34.13 40.40
CA GLY A 208 17.89 33.48 39.23
C GLY A 208 19.42 33.39 39.24
N TYR A 209 20.09 33.82 40.31
CA TYR A 209 21.55 33.72 40.45
C TYR A 209 21.99 32.38 41.02
N LEU A 210 22.98 31.77 40.38
CA LEU A 210 23.55 30.48 40.77
C LEU A 210 24.44 30.63 42.01
N ILE A 211 24.01 30.04 43.14
CA ILE A 211 24.72 30.12 44.44
C ILE A 211 25.68 28.94 44.60
N ALA A 212 25.29 27.74 44.17
CA ALA A 212 26.12 26.55 44.22
C ALA A 212 25.94 25.70 42.95
N ARG A 213 27.05 25.24 42.38
CA ARG A 213 27.05 24.33 41.22
C ARG A 213 26.81 22.89 41.66
N LYS A 214 26.17 22.13 40.79
CA LYS A 214 26.16 20.68 40.79
C LYS A 214 27.59 20.16 40.95
N ASP A 215 27.73 19.10 41.75
CA ASP A 215 28.99 18.47 42.13
C ASP A 215 29.84 19.19 43.19
N THR A 216 29.32 20.24 43.83
CA THR A 216 29.99 20.85 45.00
C THR A 216 29.70 20.08 46.29
N VAL A 217 30.73 19.94 47.14
CA VAL A 217 30.66 19.24 48.43
C VAL A 217 30.08 20.18 49.49
N ILE A 218 29.11 19.69 50.25
CA ILE A 218 28.48 20.45 51.33
C ILE A 218 29.44 20.53 52.52
N THR A 219 30.00 21.73 52.73
CA THR A 219 30.84 22.09 53.89
C THR A 219 30.02 22.85 54.96
N PRO A 220 30.46 22.89 56.23
CA PRO A 220 29.76 23.64 57.28
C PRO A 220 29.57 25.12 56.96
N ASP A 221 30.56 25.73 56.31
CA ASP A 221 30.52 27.14 55.90
C ASP A 221 29.45 27.38 54.82
N LEU A 222 29.28 26.42 53.91
CA LEU A 222 28.24 26.45 52.90
C LEU A 222 26.86 26.42 53.59
N ILE A 223 26.61 25.48 54.50
CA ILE A 223 25.34 25.37 55.24
C ILE A 223 25.03 26.68 55.98
N ASN A 224 26.00 27.26 56.68
CA ASN A 224 25.82 28.52 57.39
C ASN A 224 25.50 29.70 56.44
N SER A 225 26.11 29.73 55.25
CA SER A 225 25.80 30.73 54.23
C SER A 225 24.37 30.59 53.69
N PHE A 226 23.87 29.35 53.54
CA PHE A 226 22.52 29.06 53.07
C PHE A 226 21.47 29.34 54.16
N ILE A 227 21.77 29.05 55.42
CA ILE A 227 20.92 29.44 56.57
C ILE A 227 20.82 30.96 56.66
N GLY A 228 21.95 31.68 56.54
CA GLY A 228 21.98 33.14 56.56
C GLY A 228 21.20 33.80 55.41
N LYS A 229 21.05 33.10 54.29
CA LYS A 229 20.25 33.54 53.13
C LYS A 229 18.81 33.02 53.13
N GLY A 230 18.42 32.19 54.11
CA GLY A 230 17.08 31.61 54.21
C GLY A 230 16.78 30.48 53.21
N LEU A 231 17.80 29.95 52.53
CA LEU A 231 17.69 29.00 51.41
C LEU A 231 18.00 27.55 51.84
N TYR A 232 17.84 27.23 53.12
CA TYR A 232 18.14 25.89 53.66
C TYR A 232 17.22 24.80 53.07
N GLY A 233 15.98 25.14 52.73
CA GLY A 233 15.06 24.20 52.08
C GLY A 233 15.50 23.79 50.67
N GLU A 234 16.03 24.73 49.89
CA GLU A 234 16.56 24.46 48.54
C GLU A 234 17.83 23.59 48.60
N LEU A 235 18.65 23.78 49.63
CA LEU A 235 19.83 22.96 49.87
C LEU A 235 19.47 21.50 50.21
N ILE A 236 18.39 21.26 50.97
CA ILE A 236 17.88 19.90 51.25
C ILE A 236 17.40 19.23 49.97
N VAL A 237 16.63 19.95 49.14
CA VAL A 237 16.11 19.44 47.87
C VAL A 237 17.25 19.08 46.92
N ALA A 238 18.26 19.95 46.80
CA ALA A 238 19.40 19.72 45.92
C ALA A 238 20.38 18.64 46.42
N ALA A 239 20.34 18.34 47.72
CA ALA A 239 21.07 17.23 48.35
C ALA A 239 20.31 15.88 48.27
N GLU A 240 19.08 15.86 47.73
CA GLU A 240 18.17 14.70 47.69
C GLU A 240 18.08 13.97 49.04
N ILE A 241 17.53 14.66 50.05
CA ILE A 241 17.10 14.08 51.34
C ILE A 241 15.58 14.03 51.41
#